data_AF-A0AAU0P185-F1
#
_entry.id   AF-A0AAU0P185-F1
#
_cell.length_a   1.000
_cell.length_b   1.000
_cell.length_c   1.000
_cell.angle_alpha   90.00
_cell.angle_beta   90.00
_cell.angle_gamma   90.00
#
_symmetry.space_group_name_H-M   'P 1'
#
loop_
_entity.id
_entity.type
_entity.pdbx_description
1 polymer ?
#
loop_
_entity_poly.entity_id
_entity_poly.type
_entity_poly.pdbx_seq_one_letter_code
_entity_poly.pdbx_strand_id
1 'polypeptide(L)'
;MKDLETDCNFKIIIPDDVQNEIEERLILCEDVKKTIINAQENKERFLNTENSHYLARMRIGNVTYWVEYEHKDRELLVHNVYTHRMEVIEN
;
A
#
# COMPACT_ATOMS: atom_id res chain seq x y z
N MET A 1 12.29 18.85 18.29
CA MET A 1 11.30 18.45 17.27
C MET A 1 12.11 17.71 16.24
N LYS A 2 11.99 16.39 16.16
CA LYS A 2 12.93 15.56 15.40
C LYS A 2 12.49 15.59 13.94
N ASP A 3 13.33 16.16 13.10
CA ASP A 3 13.22 16.14 11.65
C ASP A 3 13.06 14.68 11.19
N LEU A 4 11.92 14.37 10.58
CA LEU A 4 11.74 13.17 9.77
C LEU A 4 11.59 13.66 8.33
N GLU A 5 12.74 13.97 7.73
CA GLU A 5 12.87 13.94 6.28
C GLU A 5 12.73 12.47 5.87
N THR A 6 11.50 12.02 5.56
CA THR A 6 11.32 10.74 4.88
C THR A 6 11.72 10.93 3.43
N ASP A 7 13.02 10.81 3.16
CA ASP A 7 13.64 10.92 1.83
C ASP A 7 13.42 9.62 1.02
N CYS A 8 12.17 9.16 0.96
CA CYS A 8 11.76 7.96 0.22
C CYS A 8 11.21 8.38 -1.14
N ASN A 9 12.11 8.83 -2.02
CA ASN A 9 11.80 9.17 -3.42
C ASN A 9 11.60 7.89 -4.26
N PHE A 10 10.68 7.03 -3.84
CA PHE A 10 10.29 5.83 -4.57
C PHE A 10 9.15 6.15 -5.52
N LYS A 11 9.32 5.73 -6.79
CA LYS A 11 8.26 5.86 -7.79
C LYS A 11 7.30 4.69 -7.65
N ILE A 12 6.04 4.97 -7.31
CA ILE A 12 5.00 3.95 -7.25
C ILE A 12 4.47 3.72 -8.67
N ILE A 13 4.57 2.48 -9.13
CA ILE A 13 4.07 2.01 -10.42
C ILE A 13 2.82 1.17 -10.17
N ILE A 14 1.70 1.59 -10.76
CA ILE A 14 0.46 0.82 -10.75
C ILE A 14 0.23 0.40 -12.21
N PRO A 15 0.39 -0.89 -12.54
CA PRO A 15 0.08 -1.43 -13.87
C PRO A 15 -1.37 -1.16 -14.30
N ASP A 16 -1.63 -1.09 -15.60
CA ASP A 16 -2.95 -0.72 -16.15
C ASP A 16 -4.07 -1.71 -15.73
N ASP A 17 -3.77 -3.00 -15.65
CA ASP A 17 -4.68 -4.02 -15.14
C ASP A 17 -5.08 -3.75 -13.69
N VAL A 18 -4.11 -3.41 -12.83
CA VAL A 18 -4.36 -3.04 -11.44
C VAL A 18 -5.09 -1.69 -11.33
N GLN A 19 -4.79 -0.72 -12.20
CA GLN A 19 -5.51 0.55 -12.26
C GLN A 19 -6.99 0.33 -12.59
N ASN A 20 -7.28 -0.50 -13.59
CA ASN A 20 -8.66 -0.85 -13.95
C ASN A 20 -9.39 -1.50 -12.76
N GLU A 21 -8.76 -2.43 -12.04
CA GLU A 21 -9.37 -3.04 -10.84
C GLU A 21 -9.66 -2.01 -9.73
N ILE A 22 -8.73 -1.08 -9.50
CA ILE A 22 -8.87 0.00 -8.52
C ILE A 22 -10.04 0.91 -8.91
N GLU A 23 -10.15 1.28 -10.18
CA GLU A 23 -11.23 2.11 -10.72
C GLU A 23 -12.59 1.42 -10.62
N GLU A 24 -12.69 0.15 -11.05
CA GLU A 24 -13.91 -0.65 -10.96
C GLU A 24 -14.43 -0.78 -9.52
N ARG A 25 -13.50 -0.89 -8.56
CA ARG A 25 -13.81 -0.99 -7.12
C ARG A 25 -14.00 0.35 -6.43
N LEU A 26 -13.92 1.46 -7.17
CA LEU A 26 -13.99 2.85 -6.66
C LEU A 26 -12.97 3.11 -5.53
N ILE A 27 -11.78 2.54 -5.68
CA ILE A 27 -10.65 2.76 -4.78
C ILE A 27 -9.86 3.96 -5.31
N LEU A 28 -9.52 4.91 -4.43
CA LEU A 28 -8.72 6.06 -4.83
C LEU A 28 -7.24 5.69 -4.94
N CYS A 29 -6.60 5.98 -6.07
CA CYS A 29 -5.16 5.79 -6.25
C CYS A 29 -4.32 6.51 -5.18
N GLU A 30 -4.81 7.64 -4.67
CA GLU A 30 -4.16 8.36 -3.56
C GLU A 30 -4.11 7.54 -2.28
N ASP A 31 -5.16 6.79 -1.97
CA ASP A 31 -5.23 5.98 -0.74
C ASP A 31 -4.35 4.73 -0.84
N VAL A 32 -4.20 4.17 -2.05
CA VAL A 32 -3.21 3.13 -2.34
C VAL A 32 -1.80 3.65 -2.08
N LYS A 33 -1.47 4.83 -2.59
CA LYS A 33 -0.17 5.46 -2.37
C LYS A 33 0.09 5.76 -0.89
N LYS A 34 -0.90 6.33 -0.18
CA LYS A 34 -0.81 6.57 1.27
C LYS A 34 -0.54 5.28 2.04
N THR A 35 -1.21 4.19 1.67
CA THR A 35 -1.01 2.87 2.30
C THR A 35 0.43 2.38 2.14
N ILE A 36 1.01 2.50 0.94
CA ILE A 36 2.40 2.12 0.68
C ILE A 36 3.37 3.02 1.45
N ILE A 37 3.16 4.34 1.45
CA ILE A 37 4.00 5.31 2.15
C ILE A 37 4.00 5.03 3.66
N ASN A 38 2.81 4.86 4.26
CA ASN A 38 2.66 4.50 5.67
C ASN A 38 3.41 3.21 6.01
N ALA A 39 3.29 2.20 5.13
CA ALA A 39 4.02 0.95 5.31
C ALA A 39 5.54 1.12 5.24
N GLN A 40 6.06 2.04 4.43
CA GLN A 40 7.50 2.33 4.38
C GLN A 40 7.99 3.05 5.65
N GLU A 41 7.25 4.06 6.10
CA GLU A 41 7.58 4.88 7.26
C GLU A 41 7.46 4.11 8.58
N ASN A 42 6.36 3.38 8.75
CA ASN A 42 6.01 2.73 10.02
C ASN A 42 6.34 1.24 10.07
N LYS A 43 6.85 0.67 8.96
CA LYS A 43 7.10 -0.76 8.79
C LYS A 43 5.86 -1.63 9.02
N GLU A 44 4.67 -1.08 8.80
CA GLU A 44 3.38 -1.78 8.87
C GLU A 44 3.12 -2.59 7.58
N ARG A 45 3.92 -3.63 7.38
CA ARG A 45 3.85 -4.53 6.22
C ARG A 45 4.32 -5.92 6.54
N PHE A 46 3.78 -6.89 5.83
CA PHE A 46 4.19 -8.28 5.87
C PHE A 46 5.03 -8.61 4.63
N LEU A 47 6.15 -9.29 4.79
CA LEU A 47 6.93 -9.80 3.66
C LEU A 47 6.51 -11.23 3.37
N ASN A 48 6.03 -11.49 2.16
CA ASN A 48 5.92 -12.83 1.63
C ASN A 48 7.30 -13.26 1.10
N THR A 49 7.92 -14.23 1.78
CA THR A 49 9.27 -14.72 1.45
C THR A 49 9.32 -15.60 0.20
N GLU A 50 8.19 -16.09 -0.30
CA GLU A 50 8.14 -16.97 -1.47
C GLU A 50 8.28 -16.17 -2.78
N ASN A 51 7.64 -14.99 -2.85
CA ASN A 51 7.62 -14.13 -4.03
C ASN A 51 8.31 -12.77 -3.79
N SER A 52 8.80 -12.50 -2.59
CA SER A 52 9.38 -11.21 -2.18
C SER A 52 8.42 -10.01 -2.26
N HIS A 53 7.11 -10.26 -2.22
CA HIS A 53 6.10 -9.20 -2.18
C HIS A 53 5.87 -8.72 -0.75
N TYR A 54 5.62 -7.42 -0.61
CA TYR A 54 5.12 -6.81 0.60
C TYR A 54 3.61 -6.68 0.55
N LEU A 55 2.97 -7.00 1.66
CA LEU A 55 1.57 -6.71 1.89
C LEU A 55 1.46 -5.61 2.95
N ALA A 56 1.11 -4.40 2.52
CA ALA A 56 0.83 -3.28 3.41
C ALA A 56 -0.65 -3.24 3.80
N ARG A 57 -0.94 -2.76 5.01
CA ARG A 57 -2.29 -2.42 5.43
C ARG A 57 -2.34 -1.00 5.98
N MET A 58 -3.42 -0.28 5.71
CA MET A 58 -3.70 1.01 6.34
C MET A 58 -5.20 1.22 6.47
N ARG A 59 -5.65 1.70 7.62
CA ARG A 59 -7.05 2.11 7.81
C ARG A 59 -7.18 3.60 7.53
N ILE A 60 -8.08 3.96 6.61
CA ILE A 60 -8.43 5.35 6.31
C ILE A 60 -9.95 5.48 6.48
N GLY A 61 -10.38 6.22 7.49
CA GLY A 61 -11.79 6.26 7.89
C GLY A 61 -12.30 4.88 8.34
N ASN A 62 -13.35 4.39 7.67
CA ASN A 62 -13.97 3.08 7.93
C ASN A 62 -13.52 1.98 6.95
N VAL A 63 -12.52 2.27 6.10
CA VAL A 63 -12.01 1.33 5.10
C VAL A 63 -10.58 0.94 5.46
N THR A 64 -10.33 -0.37 5.51
CA THR A 64 -8.96 -0.90 5.57
C THR A 64 -8.51 -1.23 4.16
N TYR A 65 -7.45 -0.56 3.72
CA TYR A 65 -6.78 -0.77 2.45
C TYR A 65 -5.67 -1.76 2.65
N TRP A 66 -5.54 -2.65 1.68
CA TRP A 66 -4.46 -3.61 1.61
C TRP A 66 -3.85 -3.54 0.23
N VAL A 67 -2.52 -3.41 0.20
CA VAL A 67 -1.78 -3.20 -1.03
C VAL A 67 -0.63 -4.18 -1.07
N GLU A 68 -0.68 -5.07 -2.05
CA GLU A 68 0.42 -5.97 -2.38
C GLU A 68 1.33 -5.27 -3.39
N TYR A 69 2.60 -5.15 -3.06
CA TYR A 69 3.60 -4.52 -3.94
C TYR A 69 4.96 -5.18 -3.75
N GLU A 70 5.80 -5.11 -4.77
CA GLU A 70 7.20 -5.50 -4.68
C GLU A 70 8.12 -4.28 -4.71
N HIS A 71 9.31 -4.43 -4.13
CA HIS A 71 10.35 -3.42 -4.21
C HIS A 71 11.31 -3.74 -5.35
N LYS A 72 11.35 -2.89 -6.38
CA LYS A 72 12.23 -3.00 -7.55
C LYS A 72 13.14 -1.78 -7.64
N ASP A 73 14.36 -1.89 -7.11
CA ASP A 73 15.37 -0.82 -7.07
C ASP A 73 14.87 0.49 -6.43
N ARG A 74 14.39 1.44 -7.24
CA ARG A 74 13.82 2.73 -6.80
C ARG A 74 12.34 2.86 -7.11
N GLU A 75 11.71 1.76 -7.50
CA GLU A 75 10.30 1.68 -7.84
C GLU A 75 9.59 0.68 -6.93
N LEU A 76 8.32 0.98 -6.65
CA LEU A 76 7.41 0.10 -5.92
C LEU A 76 6.33 -0.32 -6.92
N LEU A 77 6.36 -1.59 -7.34
CA LEU A 77 5.40 -2.11 -8.31
C LEU A 77 4.22 -2.73 -7.57
N VAL A 78 3.03 -2.18 -7.79
CA VAL A 78 1.79 -2.70 -7.21
C VAL A 78 1.32 -3.90 -8.00
N HIS A 79 1.03 -5.00 -7.30
CA HIS A 79 0.50 -6.23 -7.88
C HIS A 79 -0.99 -6.39 -7.62
N ASN A 80 -1.48 -5.94 -6.46
CA ASN A 80 -2.89 -6.08 -6.11
C ASN A 80 -3.33 -5.04 -5.07
N VAL A 81 -4.59 -4.66 -5.14
CA VAL A 81 -5.24 -3.78 -4.16
C VAL A 81 -6.60 -4.32 -3.78
N TYR A 82 -6.80 -4.50 -2.48
CA TYR A 82 -8.09 -4.88 -1.93
C TYR A 82 -8.46 -4.00 -0.76
N THR A 83 -9.76 -3.85 -0.53
CA THR A 83 -10.28 -3.08 0.59
C THR A 83 -11.28 -3.90 1.36
N HIS A 84 -11.41 -3.59 2.64
CA HIS A 84 -12.45 -4.15 3.48
C HIS A 84 -13.13 -3.04 4.26
N ARG A 85 -14.46 -3.00 4.17
CA ARG A 85 -15.31 -2.05 4.90
C ARG A 85 -15.85 -2.72 6.16
N MET A 86 -14.93 -3.07 7.07
CA MET A 86 -15.27 -3.64 8.36
C MET A 86 -14.28 -3.15 9.41
N GLU A 87 -14.74 -2.98 10.64
CA GLU A 87 -13.89 -2.61 11.76
C GLU A 87 -13.13 -3.85 12.24
N VAL A 88 -11.80 -3.81 12.18
CA VAL A 88 -10.96 -4.81 12.84
C VAL A 88 -10.85 -4.36 14.29
N ILE A 89 -11.65 -4.97 15.16
CA ILE A 89 -11.57 -4.76 16.61
C ILE A 89 -10.39 -5.60 17.12
N GLU A 90 -9.28 -4.95 17.48
CA GLU A 90 -8.17 -5.58 18.20
C GLU A 90 -8.55 -5.64 19.69
N ASN A 91 -8.68 -6.86 20.24
CA ASN A 91 -8.93 -7.14 21.66
C ASN A 91 -7.63 -7.50 22.38
#